data_AF-A0A7V3F8B0-F1
#
_entry.id   AF-A0A7V3F8B0-F1
#
_cell.length_a   1.000
_cell.length_b   1.000
_cell.length_c   1.000
_cell.angle_alpha   90.00
_cell.angle_beta   90.00
_cell.angle_gamma   90.00
#
_symmetry.space_group_name_H-M   'P 1'
#
loop_
_entity.id
_entity.type
_entity.pdbx_description
1 polymer ?
#
loop_
_entity_poly.entity_id
_entity_poly.type
_entity_poly.pdbx_seq_one_letter_code
_entity_poly.pdbx_strand_id
1 'polypeptide(L)'
;MKKKRRAVELTRHRSLQVNQRDERLLPRIQPLNAEHPFGGSRRLWASRRFVEQVPVNKQRILRLMREHPLLVPPNRRLKAKRTPTGSKPRPTTPHEWGASIGPR
;
A
#
# COMPACT_ATOMS: atom_id res chain seq x y z
N MET A 1 30.39 -36.59 -0.87
CA MET A 1 29.02 -36.64 -1.46
C MET A 1 28.06 -35.87 -0.55
N LYS A 2 27.43 -34.78 -1.00
CA LYS A 2 26.51 -33.96 -0.17
C LYS A 2 25.06 -34.34 -0.46
N LYS A 3 24.33 -34.84 0.55
CA LYS A 3 22.89 -35.18 0.44
C LYS A 3 22.06 -33.90 0.20
N LYS A 4 21.34 -33.83 -0.92
CA LYS A 4 20.32 -32.80 -1.20
C LYS A 4 19.09 -33.10 -0.34
N ARG A 5 18.76 -32.22 0.60
CA ARG A 5 17.46 -32.26 1.31
C ARG A 5 16.39 -31.82 0.32
N ARG A 6 15.46 -32.70 -0.04
CA ARG A 6 14.25 -32.31 -0.79
C ARG A 6 13.37 -31.49 0.16
N ALA A 7 13.18 -30.21 -0.14
CA ALA A 7 12.16 -29.42 0.54
C ALA A 7 10.79 -29.96 0.12
N VAL A 8 10.01 -30.47 1.06
CA VAL A 8 8.60 -30.80 0.85
C VAL A 8 7.85 -29.48 0.88
N GLU A 9 7.38 -29.03 -0.28
CA GLU A 9 6.49 -27.87 -0.37
C GLU A 9 5.18 -28.23 0.34
N LEU A 10 4.94 -27.66 1.52
CA LEU A 10 3.65 -27.74 2.20
C LEU A 10 2.67 -26.78 1.52
N THR A 11 2.24 -27.09 0.31
CA THR A 11 1.27 -26.29 -0.44
C THR A 11 -0.13 -26.62 0.05
N ARG A 12 -0.55 -26.01 1.17
CA ARG A 12 -1.95 -26.05 1.58
C ARG A 12 -2.76 -25.22 0.57
N HIS A 13 -3.35 -25.89 -0.41
CA HIS A 13 -4.28 -25.25 -1.34
C HIS A 13 -5.52 -24.75 -0.59
N ARG A 14 -5.99 -23.55 -0.95
CA ARG A 14 -7.25 -23.00 -0.43
C ARG A 14 -8.41 -23.85 -0.91
N SER A 15 -9.45 -23.96 -0.08
CA SER A 15 -10.68 -24.63 -0.50
C SER A 15 -11.37 -23.84 -1.62
N LEU A 16 -12.03 -24.56 -2.53
CA LEU A 16 -12.75 -23.97 -3.66
C LEU A 16 -13.76 -22.92 -3.22
N GLN A 17 -14.46 -23.15 -2.11
CA GLN A 17 -15.42 -22.19 -1.58
C GLN A 17 -14.77 -20.86 -1.14
N VAL A 18 -13.53 -20.88 -0.64
CA VAL A 18 -12.85 -19.63 -0.26
C VAL A 18 -12.50 -18.84 -1.50
N ASN A 19 -12.03 -19.51 -2.56
CA ASN A 19 -11.72 -18.87 -3.84
C ASN A 19 -12.96 -18.25 -4.48
N GLN A 20 -14.09 -18.97 -4.53
CA GLN A 20 -15.35 -18.43 -5.04
C GLN A 20 -15.83 -17.20 -4.26
N ARG A 21 -15.69 -17.20 -2.93
CA ARG A 21 -16.04 -16.03 -2.11
C ARG A 21 -15.08 -14.87 -2.36
N ASP A 22 -13.82 -15.12 -2.67
CA ASP A 22 -12.81 -14.11 -2.99
C ASP A 22 -13.10 -13.49 -4.38
N GLU A 23 -13.40 -14.32 -5.38
CA GLU A 23 -13.79 -13.89 -6.72
C GLU A 23 -15.03 -12.99 -6.72
N ARG A 24 -16.02 -13.29 -5.88
CA ARG A 24 -17.20 -12.42 -5.71
C ARG A 24 -16.88 -11.05 -5.11
N LEU A 25 -15.76 -10.91 -4.40
CA LEU A 25 -15.37 -9.64 -3.77
C LEU A 25 -14.54 -8.75 -4.69
N LEU A 26 -13.76 -9.33 -5.61
CA LEU A 26 -12.84 -8.60 -6.47
C LEU A 26 -13.50 -7.50 -7.33
N PRO A 27 -14.64 -7.74 -8.00
CA PRO A 27 -15.28 -6.73 -8.87
C PRO A 27 -15.70 -5.47 -8.13
N ARG A 28 -15.89 -5.55 -6.80
CA ARG A 28 -16.25 -4.39 -5.98
C ARG A 28 -15.01 -3.68 -5.41
N ILE A 29 -13.90 -4.41 -5.21
CA ILE A 29 -12.65 -3.85 -4.68
C ILE A 29 -11.91 -3.05 -5.76
N GLN A 30 -11.89 -3.56 -7.01
CA GLN A 30 -11.20 -2.92 -8.14
C GLN A 30 -11.63 -1.46 -8.40
N PRO A 31 -12.92 -1.12 -8.53
CA PRO A 31 -13.34 0.25 -8.80
C PRO A 31 -13.00 1.20 -7.64
N LEU A 32 -13.20 0.76 -6.39
CA LEU A 32 -12.82 1.54 -5.20
C LEU A 32 -11.32 1.82 -5.14
N ASN A 33 -10.49 0.88 -5.61
CA ASN A 33 -9.06 1.07 -5.70
C ASN A 33 -8.67 2.01 -6.85
N ALA A 34 -9.39 1.96 -7.97
CA ALA A 34 -9.17 2.84 -9.12
C ALA A 34 -9.51 4.30 -8.81
N GLU A 35 -10.57 4.54 -8.05
CA GLU A 35 -10.95 5.88 -7.56
C GLU A 35 -9.90 6.47 -6.62
N HIS A 36 -9.28 5.62 -5.79
CA HIS A 36 -8.31 6.05 -4.78
C HIS A 36 -7.04 5.20 -4.78
N PRO A 37 -6.13 5.40 -5.76
CA PRO A 37 -4.93 4.57 -5.94
C PRO A 37 -3.97 4.62 -4.75
N PHE A 38 -4.01 5.66 -3.92
CA PHE A 38 -3.16 5.83 -2.73
C PHE A 38 -3.80 5.35 -1.42
N GLY A 39 -5.05 4.85 -1.46
CA GLY A 39 -5.84 4.55 -0.26
C GLY A 39 -5.35 3.35 0.56
N GLY A 40 -4.56 2.46 -0.06
CA GLY A 40 -4.05 1.25 0.56
C GLY A 40 -5.15 0.32 1.09
N SER A 41 -4.75 -0.76 1.76
CA SER A 41 -5.68 -1.77 2.27
C SER A 41 -6.60 -1.27 3.39
N ARG A 42 -6.19 -0.22 4.11
CA ARG A 42 -6.96 0.34 5.23
C ARG A 42 -8.22 1.06 4.75
N ARG A 43 -8.11 1.88 3.70
CA ARG A 43 -9.24 2.65 3.16
C ARG A 43 -10.27 1.71 2.54
N LEU A 44 -9.81 0.75 1.72
CA LEU A 44 -10.66 -0.29 1.14
C LEU A 44 -11.42 -1.11 2.19
N TRP A 45 -10.74 -1.50 3.27
CA TRP A 45 -11.41 -2.17 4.40
C TRP A 45 -12.46 -1.30 5.07
N ALA A 46 -12.16 -0.02 5.32
CA ALA A 46 -13.10 0.91 5.94
C ALA A 46 -14.33 1.13 5.06
N SER A 47 -14.15 1.39 3.77
CA SER A 47 -15.27 1.54 2.82
C SER A 47 -16.17 0.31 2.84
N ARG A 48 -15.59 -0.90 2.82
CA ARG A 48 -16.38 -2.14 2.90
C ARG A 48 -17.13 -2.33 4.21
N ARG A 49 -16.47 -2.04 5.33
CA ARG A 49 -17.05 -2.26 6.67
C ARG A 49 -18.16 -1.26 6.98
N PHE A 50 -17.99 -0.01 6.58
CA PHE A 50 -18.88 1.09 6.99
C PHE A 50 -19.85 1.52 5.90
N VAL A 51 -19.46 1.51 4.63
CA VAL A 51 -20.34 1.90 3.51
C VAL A 51 -21.17 0.71 3.03
N GLU A 52 -20.52 -0.40 2.69
CA GLU A 52 -21.24 -1.59 2.21
C GLU A 52 -21.75 -2.51 3.33
N GLN A 53 -21.40 -2.21 4.59
CA GLN A 53 -21.74 -3.01 5.78
C GLN A 53 -21.35 -4.49 5.71
N VAL A 54 -20.42 -4.88 4.82
CA VAL A 54 -19.98 -6.27 4.69
C VAL A 54 -18.85 -6.52 5.69
N PRO A 55 -19.01 -7.44 6.66
CA PRO A 55 -17.96 -7.76 7.61
C PRO A 55 -16.86 -8.57 6.92
N VAL A 56 -15.83 -7.88 6.42
CA VAL A 56 -14.63 -8.51 5.85
C VAL A 56 -13.42 -8.25 6.73
N ASN A 57 -12.64 -9.30 6.99
CA ASN A 57 -11.39 -9.17 7.74
C ASN A 57 -10.35 -8.33 6.95
N LYS A 58 -9.68 -7.40 7.63
CA LYS A 58 -8.55 -6.60 7.11
C LYS A 58 -7.50 -7.45 6.41
N GLN A 59 -7.15 -8.60 6.99
CA GLN A 59 -6.12 -9.50 6.44
C GLN A 59 -6.54 -10.10 5.10
N ARG A 60 -7.83 -10.38 4.92
CA ARG A 60 -8.37 -10.91 3.67
C ARG A 60 -8.27 -9.88 2.55
N ILE A 61 -8.61 -8.62 2.83
CA ILE A 61 -8.49 -7.53 1.86
C ILE A 61 -7.02 -7.30 1.49
N LEU A 62 -6.13 -7.25 2.49
CA LEU A 62 -4.70 -7.11 2.23
C LEU A 62 -4.15 -8.25 1.36
N ARG A 63 -4.56 -9.50 1.61
CA ARG A 63 -4.20 -10.65 0.79
C ARG A 63 -4.68 -10.48 -0.66
N LEU A 64 -5.97 -10.20 -0.85
CA LEU A 64 -6.54 -10.05 -2.20
C LEU A 64 -5.85 -8.92 -2.99
N MET A 65 -5.54 -7.81 -2.33
CA MET A 65 -4.83 -6.72 -3.00
C MET A 65 -3.39 -7.08 -3.40
N ARG A 66 -2.71 -7.95 -2.63
CA ARG A 66 -1.38 -8.46 -2.99
C ARG A 66 -1.43 -9.47 -4.13
N GLU A 67 -2.45 -10.31 -4.17
CA GLU A 67 -2.63 -11.34 -5.22
C GLU A 67 -3.05 -10.73 -6.57
N HIS A 68 -3.80 -9.62 -6.58
CA HIS A 68 -4.34 -8.98 -7.79
C HIS A 68 -3.63 -7.66 -8.20
N PRO A 69 -2.31 -7.57 -8.02
CA PRO A 69 -1.50 -6.33 -8.03
C PRO A 69 -2.22 -4.99 -7.79
N LEU A 70 -3.13 -4.91 -6.82
CA LEU A 70 -3.91 -3.69 -6.54
C LEU A 70 -3.14 -2.69 -5.66
N LEU A 71 -2.01 -3.10 -5.09
CA LEU A 71 -1.17 -2.23 -4.28
C LEU A 71 -0.13 -1.53 -5.14
N VAL A 72 -0.03 -0.21 -4.97
CA VAL A 72 1.07 0.56 -5.54
C VAL A 72 2.39 0.04 -4.92
N PRO A 73 3.35 -0.43 -5.74
CA PRO A 73 4.63 -0.87 -5.22
C PRO A 73 5.36 0.31 -4.58
N PRO A 74 6.06 0.10 -3.44
CA PRO A 74 6.76 1.18 -2.77
C PRO A 74 7.86 1.74 -3.67
N ASN A 75 7.79 3.04 -3.97
CA ASN A 75 8.86 3.70 -4.71
C ASN A 75 10.08 3.92 -3.79
N ARG A 76 11.01 2.96 -3.81
CA ARG A 76 12.22 2.99 -2.99
C ARG A 76 13.26 4.03 -3.43
N ARG A 77 13.09 4.65 -4.61
CA ARG A 77 13.97 5.71 -5.13
C ARG A 77 13.63 7.07 -4.52
N LEU A 78 12.35 7.33 -4.32
CA LEU A 78 11.87 8.54 -3.65
C LEU A 78 12.02 8.39 -2.13
N LYS A 79 13.21 8.66 -1.63
CA LYS A 79 13.46 8.79 -0.18
C LYS A 79 13.69 10.25 0.14
N ALA A 80 12.99 10.75 1.16
CA ALA A 80 13.30 12.05 1.71
C ALA A 80 14.76 12.05 2.19
N LYS A 81 15.54 13.03 1.74
CA LYS A 81 16.88 13.27 2.28
C LYS A 81 16.69 13.70 3.73
N ARG A 82 17.08 12.84 4.68
CA ARG A 82 17.02 13.14 6.11
C ARG A 82 18.11 14.12 6.54
N THR A 83 19.21 14.13 5.80
CA THR A 83 20.27 15.11 5.96
C THR A 83 19.89 16.36 5.17
N PRO A 84 19.72 17.52 5.82
CA PRO A 84 19.53 18.77 5.10
C PRO A 84 20.76 19.03 4.23
N THR A 85 20.56 19.36 2.96
CA THR A 85 21.68 19.62 2.01
C THR A 85 22.34 20.98 2.26
N GLY A 86 21.70 21.86 3.03
CA GLY A 86 22.25 23.13 3.48
C GLY A 86 21.56 23.60 4.76
N SER A 87 22.13 24.62 5.38
CA SER A 87 21.53 25.30 6.53
C SER A 87 20.18 25.90 6.15
N LYS A 88 19.22 25.90 7.09
CA LYS A 88 17.96 26.62 6.90
C LYS A 88 18.27 28.11 6.63
N PRO A 89 17.61 28.75 5.65
CA PRO A 89 17.80 30.18 5.42
C PRO A 89 17.52 30.94 6.73
N ARG A 90 18.47 31.78 7.14
CA ARG A 90 18.32 32.66 8.30
C ARG A 90 17.79 33.99 7.79
N PRO A 91 16.71 34.53 8.36
CA PRO A 91 16.22 35.86 8.02
C PRO A 91 17.27 36.89 8.44
N THR A 92 17.48 37.91 7.61
CA THR A 92 18.35 39.04 7.96
C THR A 92 17.53 40.15 8.64
N THR A 93 16.23 40.20 8.35
CA THR A 93 15.30 41.19 8.91
C THR A 93 14.07 40.55 9.58
N PRO A 94 13.39 41.26 10.50
CA PRO A 94 12.12 40.81 11.07
C PRO A 94 11.06 40.63 9.98
N HIS A 95 10.26 39.55 10.04
CA HIS A 95 9.18 39.18 9.11
C HIS A 95 9.58 38.67 7.71
N GLU A 96 10.86 38.38 7.45
CA GLU A 96 11.36 37.90 6.15
C GLU A 96 11.17 36.37 5.92
N TRP A 97 10.43 35.68 6.79
CA TRP A 97 10.24 34.24 6.69
C TRP A 97 9.31 33.89 5.52
N GLY A 98 9.89 33.52 4.37
CA GLY A 98 9.15 32.97 3.22
C GLY A 98 9.62 33.42 1.83
N ALA A 99 10.58 34.35 1.71
CA ALA A 99 10.85 35.04 0.44
C ALA A 99 12.28 34.92 -0.12
N SER A 100 13.05 33.86 0.20
CA SER A 100 14.34 33.60 -0.46
C SER A 100 14.42 32.21 -1.07
N ILE A 101 13.51 31.92 -1.99
CA ILE A 101 13.71 30.88 -3.00
C ILE A 101 14.38 31.56 -4.20
N GLY A 102 15.67 31.83 -4.11
CA GLY A 102 16.45 32.37 -5.24
C GLY A 102 16.64 31.31 -6.34
N PRO A 103 16.67 31.68 -7.63
CA PRO A 103 16.89 30.73 -8.71
C PRO A 103 18.33 30.21 -8.72
N ARG A 104 18.51 29.08 -9.42
CA ARG A 104 19.79 28.40 -9.65
C ARG A 104 20.84 29.29 -10.29
#